data_AF-A0A416G613-F1
#
_entry.id   AF-A0A416G613-F1
#
_cell.length_a   1.000
_cell.length_b   1.000
_cell.length_c   1.000
_cell.angle_alpha   90.00
_cell.angle_beta   90.00
_cell.angle_gamma   90.00
#
_symmetry.space_group_name_H-M   'P 1'
#
loop_
_entity.id
_entity.type
_entity.pdbx_description
1 polymer ?
#
loop_
_entity_poly.entity_id
_entity_poly.type
_entity_poly.pdbx_seq_one_letter_code
_entity_poly.pdbx_strand_id
1 'polypeptide(L)'
;MAEYNLLTQALLAAGYTVDNFPTDKVRLPGGCYGKSPLENIYGGFEYVRGYSDNFVYKTGCGLYVKGRNVIGNMSTAGIDWCYENDNPVIRCPYDKPDCPQNDPKLYGTQGGGLCIQCWCVCHRTKDDYSYNASVEKKNDERLEEEKRKYKELVEKHHGRVCRNHAYYNERAREWHINYRPERCTHWCERNYGFCPILGKELDKKKGNVYYDLKKSGRRREGEQLSLFDGEEWATITKGLKVFDKPVSLDICRAYIKVQRDEILEKWEMNNAFYRLIDKSLKAEVLNVRAARTEARDLMQDLQDIQNGITVYHESDLQKSEQTRKKEQRQQAQEKKIERLERKLIAFGYENLQTVDQMRADKWLKPERLEELEEIRQKRAVEEKNQPVQMSMADFMK
;
A
#
# COMPACT_ATOMS: atom_id res chain seq x y z
N MET A 1 8.08 35.70 10.12
CA MET A 1 6.84 35.91 9.36
C MET A 1 7.15 35.54 7.92
N ALA A 2 6.37 34.67 7.28
CA ALA A 2 6.61 34.35 5.87
C ALA A 2 6.44 35.63 5.04
N GLU A 3 7.42 35.95 4.20
CA GLU A 3 7.36 37.11 3.32
C GLU A 3 6.24 36.93 2.28
N TYR A 4 5.55 38.01 1.92
CA TYR A 4 4.54 37.95 0.87
C TYR A 4 5.16 37.59 -0.47
N ASN A 5 4.45 36.81 -1.28
CA ASN A 5 4.88 36.48 -2.64
C ASN A 5 4.90 37.74 -3.53
N LEU A 6 5.67 37.70 -4.63
CA LEU A 6 5.88 38.88 -5.48
C LEU A 6 4.57 39.42 -6.07
N LEU A 7 3.63 38.54 -6.43
CA LEU A 7 2.29 38.90 -6.86
C LEU A 7 1.57 39.75 -5.81
N THR A 8 1.57 39.30 -4.56
CA THR A 8 0.88 39.97 -3.44
C THR A 8 1.51 41.32 -3.14
N GLN A 9 2.85 41.39 -3.14
CA GLN A 9 3.55 42.67 -3.00
C GLN A 9 3.14 43.65 -4.11
N ALA A 10 3.08 43.20 -5.36
CA ALA A 10 2.69 44.03 -6.49
C ALA A 10 1.21 44.48 -6.42
N LEU A 11 0.29 43.61 -5.98
CA LEU A 11 -1.12 43.94 -5.82
C LEU A 11 -1.35 44.95 -4.69
N LEU A 12 -0.68 44.76 -3.55
CA LEU A 12 -0.74 45.70 -2.43
C LEU A 12 -0.16 47.06 -2.81
N ALA A 13 0.96 47.09 -3.54
CA ALA A 13 1.56 48.32 -4.06
C ALA A 13 0.65 49.05 -5.07
N ALA A 14 -0.16 48.31 -5.82
CA ALA A 14 -1.19 48.86 -6.72
C ALA A 14 -2.48 49.30 -6.00
N GLY A 15 -2.56 49.12 -4.67
CA GLY A 15 -3.70 49.54 -3.85
C GLY A 15 -4.84 48.53 -3.74
N TYR A 16 -4.64 47.28 -4.20
CA TYR A 16 -5.62 46.21 -4.00
C TYR A 16 -5.63 45.74 -2.54
N THR A 17 -6.80 45.33 -2.05
CA THR A 17 -7.01 44.85 -0.69
C THR A 17 -7.65 43.46 -0.68
N VAL A 18 -7.79 42.85 0.49
CA VAL A 18 -8.49 41.57 0.66
C VAL A 18 -9.95 41.64 0.22
N ASP A 19 -10.58 42.82 0.31
CA ASP A 19 -11.97 43.01 -0.07
C ASP A 19 -12.14 43.47 -1.53
N ASN A 20 -11.06 43.97 -2.14
CA ASN A 20 -11.08 44.52 -3.50
C ASN A 20 -9.82 44.12 -4.27
N PHE A 21 -9.93 43.05 -5.06
CA PHE A 21 -8.88 42.50 -5.90
C PHE A 21 -9.48 41.92 -7.20
N PRO A 22 -8.70 41.77 -8.29
CA PRO A 22 -9.21 41.28 -9.57
C PRO A 22 -9.50 39.78 -9.52
N THR A 23 -10.74 39.42 -9.19
CA THR A 23 -11.21 38.03 -8.99
C THR A 23 -11.15 37.17 -10.27
N ASP A 24 -11.08 37.79 -11.44
CA ASP A 24 -10.89 37.15 -12.74
C ASP A 24 -9.45 36.62 -12.93
N LYS A 25 -8.49 37.16 -12.18
CA LYS A 25 -7.05 36.88 -12.34
C LYS A 25 -6.42 36.22 -11.12
N VAL A 26 -6.85 36.61 -9.92
CA VAL A 26 -6.28 36.16 -8.67
C VAL A 26 -7.36 35.76 -7.68
N ARG A 27 -6.99 34.87 -6.74
CA ARG A 27 -7.86 34.39 -5.68
C ARG A 27 -7.11 34.35 -4.35
N LEU A 28 -7.87 34.28 -3.27
CA LEU A 28 -7.34 33.96 -1.96
C LEU A 28 -7.32 32.43 -1.80
N PRO A 29 -6.16 31.81 -1.52
CA PRO A 29 -6.07 30.38 -1.30
C PRO A 29 -6.72 29.97 0.02
N GLY A 30 -7.11 28.71 0.13
CA GLY A 30 -7.63 28.15 1.38
C GLY A 30 -6.52 27.90 2.41
N GLY A 31 -6.82 28.14 3.68
CA GLY A 31 -5.90 27.90 4.80
C GLY A 31 -5.12 29.15 5.20
N CYS A 32 -5.65 29.87 6.20
CA CYS A 32 -4.95 30.96 6.88
C CYS A 32 -4.36 30.46 8.20
N TYR A 33 -3.18 30.96 8.56
CA TYR A 33 -2.59 30.74 9.89
C TYR A 33 -2.58 32.02 10.73
N GLY A 34 -2.88 33.16 10.12
CA GLY A 34 -2.86 34.48 10.76
C GLY A 34 -4.23 35.16 10.84
N LYS A 35 -4.21 36.46 11.16
CA LYS A 35 -5.43 37.28 11.31
C LYS A 35 -5.98 37.76 9.97
N SER A 36 -5.12 37.86 8.96
CA SER A 36 -5.50 38.24 7.60
C SER A 36 -5.55 37.01 6.67
N PRO A 37 -6.49 36.93 5.72
CA PRO A 37 -6.49 35.90 4.67
C PRO A 37 -5.22 35.88 3.81
N LEU A 38 -4.44 36.96 3.81
CA LEU A 38 -3.13 37.05 3.13
C LEU A 38 -2.00 36.34 3.89
N GLU A 39 -2.20 36.05 5.17
CA GLU A 39 -1.24 35.29 6.00
C GLU A 39 -1.52 33.80 5.83
N ASN A 40 -1.15 33.30 4.65
CA ASN A 40 -1.34 31.91 4.21
C ASN A 40 -0.04 31.29 3.69
N ILE A 41 -0.05 29.97 3.54
CA ILE A 41 1.16 29.18 3.20
C ILE A 41 1.74 29.51 1.81
N TYR A 42 0.98 30.20 0.96
CA TYR A 42 1.39 30.58 -0.39
C TYR A 42 1.91 32.03 -0.45
N GLY A 43 1.96 32.73 0.68
CA GLY A 43 2.45 34.10 0.75
C GLY A 43 1.46 35.16 0.23
N GLY A 44 0.15 34.87 0.23
CA GLY A 44 -0.88 35.86 -0.09
C GLY A 44 -1.82 35.43 -1.22
N PHE A 45 -2.02 36.30 -2.22
CA PHE A 45 -2.83 35.99 -3.40
C PHE A 45 -2.18 34.92 -4.27
N GLU A 46 -3.02 34.11 -4.91
CA GLU A 46 -2.64 33.07 -5.89
C GLU A 46 -3.29 33.40 -7.24
N TYR A 47 -2.62 33.12 -8.35
CA TYR A 47 -3.27 33.22 -9.65
C TYR A 47 -4.40 32.21 -9.79
N VAL A 48 -5.47 32.62 -10.47
CA VAL A 48 -6.49 31.67 -10.94
C VAL A 48 -5.86 30.81 -12.03
N ARG A 49 -5.97 29.48 -11.90
CA ARG A 49 -5.33 28.52 -12.82
C ARG A 49 -5.61 28.81 -14.30
N GLY A 50 -6.86 29.12 -14.66
CA GLY A 50 -7.22 29.43 -16.05
C GLY A 50 -6.52 30.69 -16.59
N TYR A 51 -6.13 31.61 -15.71
CA TYR A 51 -5.36 32.80 -16.09
C TYR A 51 -3.87 32.49 -16.23
N SER A 52 -3.28 31.79 -15.26
CA SER A 52 -1.84 31.43 -15.30
C SER A 52 -1.50 30.40 -16.38
N ASP A 53 -2.44 29.53 -16.76
CA ASP A 53 -2.27 28.54 -17.82
C ASP A 53 -1.95 29.19 -19.20
N ASN A 54 -2.40 30.43 -19.40
CA ASN A 54 -2.21 31.20 -20.63
C ASN A 54 -0.89 31.97 -20.68
N PHE A 55 -0.13 31.99 -19.59
CA PHE A 55 1.17 32.67 -19.57
C PHE A 55 2.16 31.98 -20.49
N VAL A 56 3.10 32.77 -21.01
CA VAL A 56 4.24 32.30 -21.77
C VAL A 56 5.48 32.49 -20.92
N TYR A 57 6.20 31.40 -20.72
CA TYR A 57 7.43 31.36 -19.98
C TYR A 57 8.61 31.09 -20.90
N LYS A 58 9.80 31.51 -20.46
CA LYS A 58 11.06 31.25 -21.14
C LYS A 58 12.07 30.70 -20.13
N THR A 59 12.74 29.63 -20.49
CA THR A 59 13.85 29.09 -19.70
C THR A 59 15.09 29.96 -19.87
N GLY A 60 16.05 29.88 -18.96
CA GLY A 60 17.32 30.62 -19.09
C GLY A 60 18.11 30.26 -20.36
N CYS A 61 17.90 29.08 -20.94
CA CYS A 61 18.48 28.69 -22.23
C CYS A 61 17.66 29.12 -23.46
N GLY A 62 16.57 29.85 -23.27
CA GLY A 62 15.80 30.49 -24.34
C GLY A 62 14.64 29.66 -24.91
N LEU A 63 14.28 28.54 -24.30
CA LEU A 63 13.13 27.73 -24.74
C LEU A 63 11.82 28.29 -24.21
N TYR A 64 10.80 28.33 -25.06
CA TYR A 64 9.44 28.71 -24.69
C TYR A 64 8.72 27.57 -23.96
N VAL A 65 7.85 27.92 -23.01
CA VAL A 65 6.99 26.98 -22.27
C VAL A 65 5.62 27.60 -22.03
N LYS A 66 4.56 26.82 -22.21
CA LYS A 66 3.21 27.26 -21.83
C LYS A 66 3.00 27.18 -20.32
N GLY A 67 2.31 28.16 -19.75
CA GLY A 67 1.98 28.22 -18.32
C GLY A 67 1.34 26.93 -17.83
N ARG A 68 0.39 26.35 -18.56
CA ARG A 68 -0.24 25.07 -18.18
C ARG A 68 0.71 23.88 -18.03
N ASN A 69 1.92 23.96 -18.57
CA ASN A 69 2.90 22.88 -18.59
C ASN A 69 3.98 23.04 -17.50
N VAL A 70 4.09 24.20 -16.85
CA VAL A 70 5.06 24.40 -15.77
C VAL A 70 4.52 23.90 -14.44
N ILE A 71 5.43 23.64 -13.50
CA ILE A 71 5.15 23.25 -12.12
C ILE A 71 5.29 24.52 -11.28
N GLY A 72 4.20 24.92 -10.64
CA GLY A 72 4.14 26.14 -9.83
C GLY A 72 3.88 25.88 -8.35
N ASN A 73 4.13 24.67 -7.86
CA ASN A 73 3.88 24.28 -6.47
C ASN A 73 5.04 23.45 -5.89
N MET A 74 6.28 23.83 -6.19
CA MET A 74 7.47 23.16 -5.67
C MET A 74 8.15 24.05 -4.63
N SER A 75 8.37 23.53 -3.43
CA SER A 75 9.19 24.19 -2.39
C SER A 75 10.46 23.37 -2.18
N THR A 76 11.62 23.92 -2.51
CA THR A 76 12.91 23.22 -2.41
C THR A 76 14.04 24.23 -2.22
N ALA A 77 15.05 23.85 -1.43
CA ALA A 77 16.19 24.70 -1.07
C ALA A 77 15.77 26.04 -0.42
N GLY A 78 14.66 26.02 0.33
CA GLY A 78 14.11 27.21 1.00
C GLY A 78 13.45 28.23 0.06
N ILE A 79 13.14 27.82 -1.18
CA ILE A 79 12.48 28.67 -2.19
C ILE A 79 11.19 28.02 -2.63
N ASP A 80 10.14 28.84 -2.70
CA ASP A 80 8.89 28.49 -3.34
C ASP A 80 8.95 28.86 -4.82
N TRP A 81 9.00 27.82 -5.65
CA TRP A 81 8.99 27.87 -7.10
C TRP A 81 7.54 27.83 -7.60
N CYS A 82 6.99 29.00 -7.89
CA CYS A 82 5.58 29.19 -8.19
C CYS A 82 5.34 30.26 -9.26
N TYR A 83 4.09 30.34 -9.73
CA TYR A 83 3.67 31.35 -10.69
C TYR A 83 3.76 32.76 -10.10
N GLU A 84 3.42 32.87 -8.81
CA GLU A 84 3.29 34.11 -8.05
C GLU A 84 4.64 34.79 -7.81
N ASN A 85 5.73 34.02 -7.79
CA ASN A 85 7.10 34.49 -7.65
C ASN A 85 7.86 34.59 -8.98
N ASP A 86 7.15 34.45 -10.11
CA ASP A 86 7.74 34.44 -11.46
C ASP A 86 8.92 33.48 -11.64
N ASN A 87 8.87 32.34 -10.95
CA ASN A 87 9.93 31.33 -10.97
C ASN A 87 9.38 29.89 -11.04
N PRO A 88 8.32 29.58 -11.80
CA PRO A 88 7.87 28.20 -11.92
C PRO A 88 8.94 27.34 -12.62
N VAL A 89 8.89 26.04 -12.37
CA VAL A 89 9.90 25.10 -12.87
C VAL A 89 9.33 24.15 -13.91
N ILE A 90 10.17 23.69 -14.82
CA ILE A 90 9.83 22.67 -15.81
C ILE A 90 10.88 21.56 -15.77
N ARG A 91 10.50 20.34 -16.15
CA ARG A 91 11.49 19.30 -16.44
C ARG A 91 12.30 19.71 -17.67
N CYS A 92 13.62 19.78 -17.52
CA CYS A 92 14.53 20.06 -18.62
C CYS A 92 14.43 18.96 -19.69
N PRO A 93 14.14 19.29 -20.96
CA PRO A 93 14.02 18.30 -22.03
C PRO A 93 15.37 17.65 -22.40
N TYR A 94 16.48 18.27 -22.01
CA TYR A 94 17.83 17.76 -22.27
C TYR A 94 18.40 16.93 -21.13
N ASP A 95 17.69 16.82 -20.00
CA ASP A 95 18.14 16.07 -18.81
C ASP A 95 19.56 16.47 -18.34
N LYS A 96 19.91 17.76 -18.46
CA LYS A 96 21.21 18.31 -18.02
C LYS A 96 21.14 18.68 -16.52
N PRO A 97 21.87 17.98 -15.63
CA PRO A 97 21.79 18.24 -14.18
C PRO A 97 22.39 19.59 -13.80
N ASP A 98 23.54 19.96 -14.38
CA ASP A 98 24.29 21.15 -14.00
C ASP A 98 24.31 22.14 -15.17
N CYS A 99 23.13 22.62 -15.55
CA CYS A 99 22.98 23.56 -16.67
C CYS A 99 23.48 24.96 -16.26
N PRO A 100 24.51 25.54 -16.93
CA PRO A 100 25.02 26.87 -16.57
C PRO A 100 23.99 28.01 -16.73
N GLN A 101 22.96 27.77 -17.53
CA GLN A 101 21.87 28.73 -17.80
C GLN A 101 20.69 28.58 -16.83
N ASN A 102 20.82 27.76 -15.78
CA ASN A 102 19.78 27.47 -14.81
C ASN A 102 20.22 27.87 -13.40
N ASP A 103 19.27 28.00 -12.47
CA ASP A 103 19.56 28.32 -11.08
C ASP A 103 20.39 27.19 -10.41
N PRO A 104 21.55 27.50 -9.80
CA PRO A 104 22.39 26.51 -9.12
C PRO A 104 21.69 25.72 -8.01
N LYS A 105 20.62 26.26 -7.41
CA LYS A 105 19.84 25.58 -6.37
C LYS A 105 19.00 24.43 -6.92
N LEU A 106 18.79 24.38 -8.23
CA LEU A 106 18.11 23.30 -8.94
C LEU A 106 19.08 22.30 -9.58
N TYR A 107 20.39 22.43 -9.33
CA TYR A 107 21.39 21.52 -9.86
C TYR A 107 21.25 20.11 -9.31
N GLY A 108 21.76 19.17 -10.11
CA GLY A 108 21.67 17.75 -9.84
C GLY A 108 20.47 17.07 -10.51
N THR A 109 20.40 15.77 -10.28
CA THR A 109 19.34 14.92 -10.79
C THR A 109 18.37 14.56 -9.66
N GLN A 110 17.10 14.90 -9.84
CA GLN A 110 16.02 14.46 -8.99
C GLN A 110 15.26 13.29 -9.64
N GLY A 111 14.46 12.60 -8.84
CA GLY A 111 13.68 11.43 -9.28
C GLY A 111 14.30 10.09 -8.90
N GLY A 112 13.44 9.11 -8.61
CA GLY A 112 13.83 7.75 -8.23
C GLY A 112 13.87 6.78 -9.41
N GLY A 113 14.78 5.81 -9.36
CA GLY A 113 14.83 4.70 -10.32
C GLY A 113 15.27 5.12 -11.73
N LEU A 114 14.42 4.85 -12.72
CA LEU A 114 14.74 4.91 -14.15
C LEU A 114 14.43 6.26 -14.82
N CYS A 115 13.80 7.18 -14.10
CA CYS A 115 13.46 8.52 -14.56
C CYS A 115 14.52 9.53 -14.11
N ILE A 116 14.93 10.44 -14.99
CA ILE A 116 15.77 11.59 -14.66
C ILE A 116 14.90 12.84 -14.69
N GLN A 117 14.86 13.56 -13.58
CA GLN A 117 14.20 14.85 -13.50
C GLN A 117 15.26 15.89 -13.17
N CYS A 118 15.66 16.66 -14.17
CA CYS A 118 16.44 17.88 -13.97
C CYS A 118 15.45 19.04 -14.06
N TRP A 119 15.36 19.87 -13.03
CA TRP A 119 14.43 20.99 -13.02
C TRP A 119 15.08 22.23 -13.60
N CYS A 120 14.34 23.00 -14.39
CA CYS A 120 14.78 24.24 -14.97
C CYS A 120 13.81 25.35 -14.57
N VAL A 121 14.33 26.45 -14.01
CA VAL A 121 13.52 27.64 -13.73
C VAL A 121 13.11 28.31 -15.03
N CYS A 122 11.88 28.83 -15.05
CA CYS A 122 11.33 29.61 -16.13
C CYS A 122 10.86 30.97 -15.61
N HIS A 123 10.94 32.00 -16.45
CA HIS A 123 10.47 33.35 -16.16
C HIS A 123 9.47 33.81 -17.23
N ARG A 124 8.49 34.61 -16.83
CA ARG A 124 7.45 35.06 -17.76
C ARG A 124 8.05 35.98 -18.82
N THR A 125 7.68 35.77 -20.08
CA THR A 125 8.08 36.62 -21.20
C THR A 125 6.88 37.35 -21.79
N LYS A 126 7.15 38.48 -22.46
CA LYS A 126 6.17 39.21 -23.28
C LYS A 126 6.19 38.75 -24.75
N ASP A 127 7.16 37.93 -25.11
CA ASP A 127 7.27 37.35 -26.46
C ASP A 127 6.09 36.42 -26.76
N ASP A 128 5.69 36.36 -28.03
CA ASP A 128 4.74 35.36 -28.51
C ASP A 128 5.34 33.95 -28.42
N TYR A 129 4.50 32.98 -28.02
CA TYR A 129 4.92 31.59 -27.91
C TYR A 129 5.27 30.99 -29.28
N SER A 130 6.47 30.42 -29.40
CA SER A 130 6.91 29.67 -30.58
C SER A 130 7.09 28.20 -30.29
N TYR A 131 6.23 27.33 -30.85
CA TYR A 131 6.33 25.87 -30.69
C TYR A 131 7.67 25.32 -31.21
N ASN A 132 8.22 25.88 -32.27
CA ASN A 132 9.47 25.38 -32.85
C ASN A 132 10.69 25.55 -31.94
N ALA A 133 10.64 26.52 -31.03
CA ALA A 133 11.67 26.79 -30.03
C ALA A 133 11.16 26.51 -28.61
N SER A 134 10.24 25.56 -28.45
CA SER A 134 9.61 25.26 -27.15
C SER A 134 10.08 23.96 -26.54
N VAL A 135 9.89 23.83 -25.22
CA VAL A 135 10.13 22.58 -24.48
C VAL A 135 9.15 21.48 -24.94
N GLU A 136 7.92 21.85 -25.28
CA GLU A 136 6.89 20.92 -25.75
C GLU A 136 7.32 20.18 -27.01
N LYS A 137 7.85 20.89 -28.01
CA LYS A 137 8.37 20.24 -29.23
C LYS A 137 9.50 19.25 -28.90
N LYS A 138 10.39 19.59 -27.97
CA LYS A 138 11.47 18.68 -27.55
C LYS A 138 10.94 17.45 -26.81
N ASN A 139 9.89 17.61 -26.01
CA ASN A 139 9.22 16.48 -25.38
C ASN A 139 8.51 15.59 -26.40
N ASP A 140 7.89 16.17 -27.44
CA ASP A 140 7.26 15.44 -28.53
C ASP A 140 8.29 14.65 -29.36
N GLU A 141 9.42 15.28 -29.72
CA GLU A 141 10.56 14.61 -30.39
C GLU A 141 11.06 13.41 -29.57
N ARG A 142 11.16 13.57 -28.25
CA ARG A 142 11.58 12.49 -27.34
C ARG A 142 10.55 11.34 -27.28
N LEU A 143 9.27 11.66 -27.27
CA LEU A 143 8.20 10.66 -27.30
C LEU A 143 8.24 9.86 -28.63
N GLU A 144 8.51 10.53 -29.74
CA GLU A 144 8.67 9.84 -31.04
C GLU A 144 9.92 8.97 -31.08
N GLU A 145 11.03 9.41 -30.50
CA GLU A 145 12.22 8.56 -30.32
C GLU A 145 11.91 7.31 -29.48
N GLU A 146 11.20 7.47 -28.37
CA GLU A 146 10.76 6.37 -27.51
C GLU A 146 9.88 5.37 -28.27
N LYS A 147 8.88 5.85 -29.02
CA LYS A 147 8.01 5.01 -29.86
C LYS A 147 8.80 4.26 -30.93
N ARG A 148 9.77 4.91 -31.58
CA ARG A 148 10.63 4.28 -32.59
C ARG A 148 11.45 3.15 -31.98
N LYS A 149 12.13 3.41 -30.86
CA LYS A 149 12.92 2.37 -30.15
C LYS A 149 12.05 1.21 -29.64
N TYR A 150 10.79 1.49 -29.27
CA TYR A 150 9.86 0.43 -28.92
C TYR A 150 9.57 -0.49 -30.11
N LYS A 151 9.36 0.07 -31.32
CA LYS A 151 9.19 -0.73 -32.54
C LYS A 151 10.41 -1.58 -32.84
N GLU A 152 11.61 -1.00 -32.73
CA GLU A 152 12.88 -1.72 -32.90
C GLU A 152 13.00 -2.89 -31.91
N LEU A 153 12.58 -2.70 -30.64
CA LEU A 153 12.52 -3.78 -29.65
C LEU A 153 11.53 -4.88 -30.06
N VAL A 154 10.34 -4.51 -30.53
CA VAL A 154 9.33 -5.48 -30.99
C VAL A 154 9.85 -6.31 -32.15
N GLU A 155 10.53 -5.70 -33.12
CA GLU A 155 11.15 -6.37 -34.25
C GLU A 155 12.28 -7.33 -33.81
N LYS A 156 13.17 -6.87 -32.92
CA LYS A 156 14.26 -7.69 -32.35
C LYS A 156 13.76 -8.94 -31.64
N HIS A 157 12.59 -8.86 -31.01
CA HIS A 157 11.95 -9.98 -30.30
C HIS A 157 10.88 -10.70 -31.15
N HIS A 158 10.87 -10.50 -32.47
CA HIS A 158 9.95 -11.16 -33.41
C HIS A 158 8.47 -11.01 -33.01
N GLY A 159 8.06 -9.82 -32.55
CA GLY A 159 6.69 -9.55 -32.12
C GLY A 159 6.34 -10.05 -30.72
N ARG A 160 7.24 -10.76 -30.02
CA ARG A 160 6.98 -11.37 -28.69
C ARG A 160 7.25 -10.42 -27.53
N VAL A 161 6.68 -9.23 -27.58
CA VAL A 161 6.84 -8.21 -26.53
C VAL A 161 5.49 -7.89 -25.90
N CYS A 162 5.44 -7.90 -24.57
CA CYS A 162 4.28 -7.44 -23.82
C CYS A 162 4.58 -6.09 -23.17
N ARG A 163 3.73 -5.09 -23.44
CA ARG A 163 3.86 -3.74 -22.89
C ARG A 163 3.87 -3.69 -21.35
N ASN A 164 3.23 -4.65 -20.69
CA ASN A 164 3.21 -4.72 -19.21
C ASN A 164 4.54 -5.17 -18.60
N HIS A 165 5.41 -5.77 -19.43
CA HIS A 165 6.74 -6.25 -19.06
C HIS A 165 7.86 -5.45 -19.72
N ALA A 166 7.52 -4.56 -20.63
CA ALA A 166 8.45 -3.62 -21.23
C ALA A 166 8.43 -2.31 -20.44
N TYR A 167 9.59 -1.77 -20.13
CA TYR A 167 9.73 -0.45 -19.54
C TYR A 167 10.83 0.32 -20.24
N TYR A 168 10.64 1.64 -20.33
CA TYR A 168 11.63 2.53 -20.90
C TYR A 168 12.54 3.04 -19.78
N ASN A 169 13.84 2.82 -19.95
CA ASN A 169 14.85 3.42 -19.10
C ASN A 169 15.22 4.77 -19.71
N GLU A 170 14.71 5.85 -19.13
CA GLU A 170 14.98 7.20 -19.64
C GLU A 170 16.47 7.57 -19.53
N ARG A 171 17.22 6.99 -18.58
CA ARG A 171 18.67 7.25 -18.41
C ARG A 171 19.49 6.71 -19.56
N ALA A 172 19.29 5.43 -19.87
CA ALA A 172 19.96 4.77 -21.00
C ALA A 172 19.32 5.13 -22.35
N ARG A 173 18.09 5.67 -22.32
CA ARG A 173 17.21 5.84 -23.49
C ARG A 173 16.98 4.52 -24.23
N GLU A 174 16.78 3.44 -23.47
CA GLU A 174 16.60 2.09 -24.00
C GLU A 174 15.35 1.44 -23.42
N TRP A 175 14.71 0.60 -24.23
CA TRP A 175 13.63 -0.25 -23.75
C TRP A 175 14.20 -1.56 -23.23
N HIS A 176 13.79 -1.94 -22.02
CA HIS A 176 14.12 -3.23 -21.44
C HIS A 176 12.86 -4.05 -21.23
N ILE A 177 13.01 -5.38 -21.30
CA ILE A 177 11.95 -6.33 -21.00
C ILE A 177 12.31 -7.03 -19.69
N ASN A 178 11.46 -6.92 -18.69
CA ASN A 178 11.51 -7.72 -17.48
C ASN A 178 10.21 -8.52 -17.36
N TYR A 179 10.29 -9.78 -17.81
CA TYR A 179 9.14 -10.68 -17.77
C TYR A 179 8.93 -11.20 -16.36
N ARG A 180 7.82 -10.78 -15.74
CA ARG A 180 7.42 -11.18 -14.38
C ARG A 180 6.05 -11.85 -14.43
N PRO A 181 5.97 -13.17 -14.67
CA PRO A 181 4.73 -13.94 -14.74
C PRO A 181 3.70 -13.65 -13.65
N GLU A 182 4.14 -13.34 -12.42
CA GLU A 182 3.25 -12.92 -11.34
C GLU A 182 2.35 -11.73 -11.69
N ARG A 183 2.85 -10.73 -12.43
CA ARG A 183 2.03 -9.58 -12.85
C ARG A 183 0.99 -9.98 -13.90
N CYS A 184 1.23 -11.03 -14.68
CA CYS A 184 0.30 -11.51 -15.70
C CYS A 184 -1.01 -12.05 -15.11
N THR A 185 -1.00 -12.45 -13.83
CA THR A 185 -2.17 -13.02 -13.14
C THR A 185 -3.40 -12.09 -13.18
N HIS A 186 -3.18 -10.78 -13.10
CA HIS A 186 -4.26 -9.79 -13.16
C HIS A 186 -4.58 -9.34 -14.60
N TRP A 187 -3.55 -9.12 -15.41
CA TRP A 187 -3.69 -8.46 -16.71
C TRP A 187 -4.07 -9.41 -17.85
N CYS A 188 -3.48 -10.61 -17.90
CA CYS A 188 -3.75 -11.57 -18.98
C CYS A 188 -5.07 -12.31 -18.79
N GLU A 189 -5.57 -12.44 -17.55
CA GLU A 189 -6.92 -12.97 -17.30
C GLU A 189 -8.02 -12.02 -17.81
N ARG A 190 -7.77 -10.70 -17.82
CA ARG A 190 -8.71 -9.69 -18.32
C ARG A 190 -8.66 -9.50 -19.84
N ASN A 191 -7.47 -9.63 -20.44
CA ASN A 191 -7.25 -9.39 -21.87
C ASN A 191 -7.39 -10.66 -22.72
N TYR A 192 -8.58 -11.28 -22.68
CA TYR A 192 -8.99 -12.38 -23.58
C TYR A 192 -8.08 -13.63 -23.58
N GLY A 193 -7.15 -13.75 -22.64
CA GLY A 193 -6.30 -14.92 -22.49
C GLY A 193 -5.13 -15.04 -23.50
N PHE A 194 -4.87 -14.05 -24.35
CA PHE A 194 -3.69 -14.09 -25.24
C PHE A 194 -2.44 -13.55 -24.54
N CYS A 195 -1.32 -14.28 -24.66
CA CYS A 195 -0.03 -13.85 -24.13
C CYS A 195 0.94 -13.47 -25.26
N PRO A 196 1.27 -12.17 -25.43
CA PRO A 196 2.21 -11.72 -26.47
C PRO A 196 3.62 -12.32 -26.34
N ILE A 197 4.10 -12.56 -25.12
CA ILE A 197 5.44 -13.11 -24.87
C ILE A 197 5.51 -14.61 -25.23
N LEU A 198 4.47 -15.37 -24.85
CA LEU A 198 4.40 -16.79 -25.20
C LEU A 198 3.96 -17.01 -26.64
N GLY A 199 3.39 -16.00 -27.31
CA GLY A 199 2.89 -16.06 -28.68
C GLY A 199 1.71 -17.01 -28.86
N LYS A 200 0.94 -17.26 -27.79
CA LYS A 200 -0.19 -18.20 -27.79
C LYS A 200 -1.30 -17.76 -26.84
N GLU A 201 -2.48 -18.32 -27.04
CA GLU A 201 -3.55 -18.30 -26.04
C GLU A 201 -3.14 -19.12 -24.82
N LEU A 202 -3.47 -18.61 -23.64
CA LEU A 202 -3.23 -19.23 -22.36
C LEU A 202 -4.17 -20.41 -22.15
N ASP A 203 -3.66 -21.46 -21.52
CA ASP A 203 -4.48 -22.61 -21.15
C ASP A 203 -5.67 -22.18 -20.27
N LYS A 204 -6.87 -22.66 -20.62
CA LYS A 204 -8.12 -22.46 -19.86
C LYS A 204 -8.08 -23.19 -18.52
N LYS A 205 -7.24 -24.23 -18.39
CA LYS A 205 -7.05 -24.96 -17.14
C LYS A 205 -6.35 -24.07 -16.13
N LYS A 206 -7.03 -23.85 -15.00
CA LYS A 206 -6.48 -23.11 -13.86
C LYS A 206 -5.78 -24.05 -12.88
N GLY A 207 -4.73 -23.54 -12.25
CA GLY A 207 -3.95 -24.20 -11.22
C GLY A 207 -3.13 -23.19 -10.41
N ASN A 208 -2.13 -23.67 -9.71
CA ASN A 208 -1.23 -22.84 -8.91
C ASN A 208 0.19 -23.37 -8.98
N VAL A 209 1.14 -22.57 -8.51
CA VAL A 209 2.49 -23.03 -8.20
C VAL A 209 2.51 -23.43 -6.73
N TYR A 210 2.82 -24.69 -6.51
CA TYR A 210 2.99 -25.29 -5.19
C TYR A 210 4.48 -25.44 -4.91
N TYR A 211 4.88 -25.17 -3.68
CA TYR A 211 6.24 -25.38 -3.20
C TYR A 211 6.21 -25.86 -1.76
N ASP A 212 7.31 -26.50 -1.36
CA ASP A 212 7.52 -26.95 0.01
C ASP A 212 8.61 -26.06 0.63
N LEU A 213 8.42 -25.66 1.88
CA LEU A 213 9.34 -24.80 2.59
C LEU A 213 9.93 -25.55 3.77
N LYS A 214 11.22 -25.84 3.70
CA LYS A 214 11.99 -26.39 4.81
C LYS A 214 12.58 -25.24 5.61
N LYS A 215 12.32 -25.19 6.91
CA LYS A 215 12.95 -24.28 7.87
C LYS A 215 13.85 -25.10 8.77
N SER A 216 15.01 -24.55 9.09
CA SER A 216 15.95 -25.13 10.04
C SER A 216 16.52 -24.04 10.93
N GLY A 217 16.85 -24.39 12.16
CA GLY A 217 17.44 -23.46 13.12
C GLY A 217 17.98 -24.21 14.32
N ARG A 218 18.58 -23.46 15.25
CA ARG A 218 19.04 -24.00 16.54
C ARG A 218 18.13 -23.53 17.64
N ARG A 219 17.70 -24.46 18.49
CA ARG A 219 16.90 -24.11 19.67
C ARG A 219 17.77 -23.33 20.65
N ARG A 220 17.30 -22.15 21.05
CA ARG A 220 17.88 -21.33 22.13
C ARG A 220 16.76 -20.95 23.07
N GLU A 221 16.69 -21.60 24.22
CA GLU A 221 15.71 -21.25 25.26
C GLU A 221 16.35 -20.29 26.26
N GLY A 222 16.29 -18.98 25.97
CA GLY A 222 16.65 -17.91 26.91
C GLY A 222 18.15 -17.70 27.15
N GLU A 223 18.47 -16.88 28.17
CA GLU A 223 19.84 -16.53 28.62
C GLU A 223 20.50 -17.62 29.47
N GLN A 224 19.75 -18.64 29.91
CA GLN A 224 20.27 -19.74 30.71
C GLN A 224 20.49 -20.96 29.82
N LEU A 225 21.72 -21.47 29.83
CA LEU A 225 22.14 -22.68 29.12
C LEU A 225 21.27 -23.87 29.53
N SER A 226 20.23 -24.15 28.73
CA SER A 226 19.42 -25.35 28.89
C SER A 226 20.18 -26.55 28.32
N LEU A 227 19.90 -27.77 28.81
CA LEU A 227 20.54 -29.00 28.32
C LEU A 227 20.29 -29.29 26.82
N PHE A 228 19.35 -28.54 26.21
CA PHE A 228 18.90 -28.66 24.82
C PHE A 228 19.40 -27.49 23.95
N ASP A 229 20.27 -26.64 24.48
CA ASP A 229 20.89 -25.55 23.73
C ASP A 229 21.76 -26.13 22.60
N GLY A 230 21.38 -25.80 21.36
CA GLY A 230 22.07 -26.27 20.16
C GLY A 230 21.41 -27.44 19.44
N GLU A 231 20.28 -27.96 19.92
CA GLU A 231 19.50 -28.96 19.17
C GLU A 231 19.00 -28.35 17.85
N GLU A 232 19.34 -29.00 16.73
CA GLU A 232 18.95 -28.57 15.39
C GLU A 232 17.52 -29.04 15.12
N TRP A 233 16.60 -28.10 14.98
CA TRP A 233 15.23 -28.42 14.58
C TRP A 233 15.08 -28.20 13.08
N ALA A 234 14.30 -29.08 12.44
CA ALA A 234 13.90 -28.94 11.05
C ALA A 234 12.40 -29.16 10.92
N THR A 235 11.76 -28.24 10.21
CA THR A 235 10.32 -28.27 9.96
C THR A 235 10.07 -28.05 8.48
N ILE A 236 9.25 -28.89 7.86
CA ILE A 236 8.82 -28.72 6.47
C ILE A 236 7.33 -28.39 6.46
N THR A 237 6.98 -27.29 5.81
CA THR A 237 5.59 -26.98 5.46
C THR A 237 5.38 -27.26 3.98
N LYS A 238 4.58 -28.28 3.66
CA LYS A 238 4.31 -28.72 2.30
C LYS A 238 3.04 -28.09 1.73
N GLY A 239 3.00 -27.97 0.41
CA GLY A 239 1.80 -27.54 -0.32
C GLY A 239 1.50 -26.05 -0.25
N LEU A 240 2.51 -25.21 0.05
CA LEU A 240 2.36 -23.76 0.03
C LEU A 240 2.08 -23.27 -1.38
N LYS A 241 1.17 -22.31 -1.50
CA LYS A 241 0.77 -21.71 -2.78
C LYS A 241 1.50 -20.40 -2.99
N VAL A 242 1.98 -20.15 -4.20
CA VAL A 242 2.57 -18.85 -4.58
C VAL A 242 1.48 -17.80 -4.80
N PHE A 243 0.40 -18.16 -5.50
CA PHE A 243 -0.68 -17.23 -5.84
C PHE A 243 -1.89 -17.43 -4.92
N ASP A 244 -2.55 -16.34 -4.51
CA ASP A 244 -3.76 -16.41 -3.69
C ASP A 244 -4.94 -17.06 -4.44
N LYS A 245 -4.99 -16.87 -5.77
CA LYS A 245 -6.06 -17.36 -6.64
C LYS A 245 -5.50 -18.32 -7.69
N PRO A 246 -6.30 -19.31 -8.16
CA PRO A 246 -5.90 -20.17 -9.26
C PRO A 246 -5.74 -19.38 -10.56
N VAL A 247 -4.63 -19.57 -11.26
CA VAL A 247 -4.27 -18.89 -12.51
C VAL A 247 -4.00 -19.90 -13.62
N SER A 248 -3.89 -19.46 -14.87
CA SER A 248 -3.59 -20.37 -15.99
C SER A 248 -2.29 -21.15 -15.76
N LEU A 249 -2.30 -22.45 -16.08
CA LEU A 249 -1.13 -23.31 -15.93
C LEU A 249 0.10 -22.83 -16.72
N ASP A 250 -0.10 -22.13 -17.84
CA ASP A 250 1.01 -21.56 -18.61
C ASP A 250 1.73 -20.45 -17.85
N ILE A 251 0.98 -19.63 -17.09
CA ILE A 251 1.56 -18.60 -16.21
C ILE A 251 2.31 -19.28 -15.06
N CYS A 252 1.74 -20.34 -14.46
CA CYS A 252 2.42 -21.11 -13.43
C CYS A 252 3.76 -21.70 -13.95
N ARG A 253 3.75 -22.29 -15.15
CA ARG A 253 4.97 -22.84 -15.77
C ARG A 253 5.99 -21.76 -16.09
N ALA A 254 5.54 -20.61 -16.58
CA ALA A 254 6.41 -19.45 -16.84
C ALA A 254 7.04 -18.93 -15.53
N TYR A 255 6.27 -18.88 -14.45
CA TYR A 255 6.75 -18.47 -13.13
C TYR A 255 7.88 -19.37 -12.65
N ILE A 256 7.75 -20.69 -12.76
CA ILE A 256 8.80 -21.64 -12.34
C ILE A 256 10.09 -21.45 -13.14
N LYS A 257 9.98 -21.13 -14.44
CA LYS A 257 11.16 -20.94 -15.30
C LYS A 257 11.91 -19.65 -15.00
N VAL A 258 11.21 -18.59 -14.61
CA VAL A 258 11.78 -17.22 -14.54
C VAL A 258 11.96 -16.72 -13.12
N GLN A 259 11.08 -17.09 -12.18
CA GLN A 259 10.95 -16.47 -10.86
C GLN A 259 11.02 -17.51 -9.71
N ARG A 260 11.55 -18.71 -9.94
CA ARG A 260 11.68 -19.73 -8.88
C ARG A 260 12.42 -19.22 -7.64
N ASP A 261 13.47 -18.43 -7.83
CA ASP A 261 14.34 -17.98 -6.75
C ASP A 261 13.72 -16.79 -6.00
N GLU A 262 12.82 -16.02 -6.63
CA GLU A 262 12.06 -14.95 -5.96
C GLU A 262 11.21 -15.48 -4.81
N ILE A 263 10.82 -16.77 -4.80
CA ILE A 263 10.06 -17.38 -3.70
C ILE A 263 10.88 -17.30 -2.39
N LEU A 264 12.17 -17.66 -2.46
CA LEU A 264 13.05 -17.62 -1.31
C LEU A 264 13.34 -16.17 -0.90
N GLU A 265 13.65 -15.30 -1.85
CA GLU A 265 13.92 -13.88 -1.58
C GLU A 265 12.73 -13.19 -0.88
N LYS A 266 11.50 -13.44 -1.35
CA LYS A 266 10.28 -12.92 -0.69
C LYS A 266 10.13 -13.46 0.72
N TRP A 267 10.41 -14.74 0.93
CA TRP A 267 10.39 -15.32 2.26
C TRP A 267 11.42 -14.68 3.18
N GLU A 268 12.65 -14.50 2.70
CA GLU A 268 13.74 -13.89 3.47
C GLU A 268 13.43 -12.43 3.83
N MET A 269 12.90 -11.64 2.88
CA MET A 269 12.48 -10.26 3.15
C MET A 269 11.36 -10.19 4.19
N ASN A 270 10.33 -11.02 4.06
CA ASN A 270 9.21 -11.04 5.00
C ASN A 270 9.62 -11.53 6.39
N ASN A 271 10.68 -12.34 6.50
CA ASN A 271 11.19 -12.88 7.76
C ASN A 271 12.51 -12.25 8.21
N ALA A 272 12.90 -11.11 7.61
CA ALA A 272 14.15 -10.43 7.93
C ALA A 272 14.24 -10.08 9.42
N PHE A 273 13.12 -9.67 10.03
CA PHE A 273 13.03 -9.41 11.46
C PHE A 273 13.28 -10.67 12.32
N TYR A 274 12.71 -11.81 11.94
CA TYR A 274 12.93 -13.08 12.65
C TYR A 274 14.37 -13.56 12.53
N ARG A 275 15.02 -13.35 11.38
CA ARG A 275 16.44 -13.68 11.19
C ARG A 275 17.40 -12.75 11.94
N LEU A 276 16.95 -11.52 12.24
CA LEU A 276 17.69 -10.61 13.12
C LEU A 276 17.71 -11.13 14.56
N ILE A 277 16.59 -11.69 15.02
CA ILE A 277 16.43 -12.31 16.34
C ILE A 277 17.17 -13.65 16.40
N ASP A 278 16.93 -14.53 15.43
CA ASP A 278 17.58 -15.84 15.31
C ASP A 278 18.41 -15.93 14.02
N LYS A 279 19.70 -15.65 14.16
CA LYS A 279 20.68 -15.73 13.06
C LYS A 279 20.89 -17.16 12.54
N SER A 280 20.46 -18.18 13.29
CA SER A 280 20.59 -19.58 12.88
C SER A 280 19.46 -20.04 11.96
N LEU A 281 18.37 -19.27 11.87
CA LEU A 281 17.22 -19.57 11.03
C LEU A 281 17.59 -19.54 9.54
N LYS A 282 17.46 -20.70 8.90
CA LYS A 282 17.62 -20.90 7.45
C LYS A 282 16.34 -21.47 6.85
N ALA A 283 16.03 -21.07 5.63
CA ALA A 283 14.96 -21.68 4.85
C ALA A 283 15.43 -22.13 3.48
N GLU A 284 14.85 -23.22 3.01
CA GLU A 284 15.10 -23.82 1.71
C GLU A 284 13.75 -24.08 1.03
N VAL A 285 13.64 -23.68 -0.24
CA VAL A 285 12.46 -23.93 -1.06
C VAL A 285 12.69 -25.22 -1.85
N LEU A 286 11.79 -26.18 -1.68
CA LEU A 286 11.84 -27.52 -2.29
C LEU A 286 10.60 -27.75 -3.17
N ASN A 287 10.70 -28.70 -4.10
CA ASN A 287 9.59 -29.23 -4.88
C ASN A 287 8.66 -28.20 -5.56
N VAL A 288 9.22 -27.14 -6.15
CA VAL A 288 8.43 -26.14 -6.87
C VAL A 288 7.78 -26.75 -8.12
N ARG A 289 6.44 -26.81 -8.15
CA ARG A 289 5.66 -27.43 -9.24
C ARG A 289 4.41 -26.66 -9.60
N ALA A 290 4.04 -26.68 -10.88
CA ALA A 290 2.80 -26.09 -11.38
C ALA A 290 1.75 -27.20 -11.50
N ALA A 291 0.68 -27.13 -10.71
CA ALA A 291 -0.35 -28.16 -10.68
C ALA A 291 -1.75 -27.57 -10.53
N ARG A 292 -2.78 -28.33 -10.92
CA ARG A 292 -4.19 -27.92 -10.72
C ARG A 292 -4.62 -28.05 -9.26
N THR A 293 -4.14 -29.10 -8.61
CA THR A 293 -4.41 -29.42 -7.21
C THR A 293 -3.10 -29.75 -6.52
N GLU A 294 -3.10 -29.60 -5.21
CA GLU A 294 -2.03 -30.10 -4.37
C GLU A 294 -2.00 -31.63 -4.45
N ALA A 295 -0.94 -32.18 -5.03
CA ALA A 295 -0.67 -33.61 -4.96
C ALA A 295 0.10 -33.88 -3.67
N ARG A 296 -0.41 -34.78 -2.82
CA ARG A 296 0.29 -35.24 -1.62
C ARG A 296 1.14 -36.44 -1.98
N ASP A 297 2.42 -36.39 -1.66
CA ASP A 297 3.33 -37.52 -1.84
C ASP A 297 3.59 -38.17 -0.48
N LEU A 298 2.81 -39.21 -0.19
CA LEU A 298 2.87 -39.93 1.07
C LEU A 298 4.23 -40.61 1.29
N MET A 299 4.90 -41.04 0.22
CA MET A 299 6.21 -41.71 0.33
C MET A 299 7.29 -40.72 0.75
N GLN A 300 7.26 -39.52 0.16
CA GLN A 300 8.16 -38.44 0.55
C GLN A 300 7.89 -37.97 1.98
N ASP A 301 6.62 -37.86 2.39
CA ASP A 301 6.25 -37.50 3.76
C ASP A 301 6.78 -38.50 4.79
N LEU A 302 6.62 -39.80 4.53
CA LEU A 302 7.13 -40.85 5.41
C LEU A 302 8.67 -40.81 5.52
N GLN A 303 9.37 -40.50 4.44
CA GLN A 303 10.82 -40.38 4.45
C GLN A 303 11.30 -39.15 5.22
N ASP A 304 10.62 -38.00 5.11
CA ASP A 304 10.93 -36.81 5.89
C ASP A 304 10.68 -37.03 7.39
N ILE A 305 9.61 -37.74 7.75
CA ILE A 305 9.33 -38.15 9.13
C ILE A 305 10.41 -39.09 9.66
N GLN A 306 10.86 -40.06 8.85
CA GLN A 306 11.98 -40.95 9.21
C GLN A 306 13.29 -40.17 9.41
N ASN A 307 13.50 -39.09 8.67
CA ASN A 307 14.63 -38.19 8.86
C ASN A 307 14.49 -37.26 10.09
N GLY A 308 13.46 -37.45 10.92
CA GLY A 308 13.22 -36.65 12.13
C GLY A 308 12.68 -35.24 11.85
N ILE A 309 12.21 -34.95 10.64
CA ILE A 309 11.71 -33.63 10.25
C ILE A 309 10.21 -33.55 10.56
N THR A 310 9.78 -32.46 11.18
CA THR A 310 8.35 -32.25 11.46
C THR A 310 7.66 -31.75 10.19
N VAL A 311 6.68 -32.51 9.68
CA VAL A 311 5.97 -32.20 8.43
C VAL A 311 4.58 -31.63 8.73
N TYR A 312 4.29 -30.47 8.16
CA TYR A 312 2.97 -29.83 8.19
C TYR A 312 2.44 -29.65 6.77
N HIS A 313 1.12 -29.78 6.60
CA HIS A 313 0.43 -29.48 5.35
C HIS A 313 -0.36 -28.18 5.48
N GLU A 314 -0.20 -27.25 4.54
CA GLU A 314 -0.87 -25.94 4.56
C GLU A 314 -2.40 -26.07 4.63
N SER A 315 -2.97 -27.05 3.93
CA SER A 315 -4.41 -27.30 3.96
C SER A 315 -4.94 -27.62 5.37
N ASP A 316 -4.12 -28.29 6.18
CA ASP A 316 -4.50 -28.77 7.51
C ASP A 316 -4.29 -27.67 8.56
N LEU A 317 -3.27 -26.82 8.37
CA LEU A 317 -3.10 -25.57 9.11
C LEU A 317 -4.29 -24.63 8.89
N GLN A 318 -4.72 -24.41 7.64
CA GLN A 318 -5.87 -23.55 7.35
C GLN A 318 -7.16 -24.06 7.96
N LYS A 319 -7.40 -25.38 7.92
CA LYS A 319 -8.57 -26.00 8.56
C LYS A 319 -8.53 -25.82 10.08
N SER A 320 -7.39 -26.08 10.72
CA SER A 320 -7.25 -25.94 12.17
C SER A 320 -7.39 -24.49 12.63
N GLU A 321 -6.93 -23.52 11.83
CA GLU A 321 -7.17 -22.11 12.12
C GLU A 321 -8.65 -21.73 12.00
N GLN A 322 -9.35 -22.25 10.99
CA GLN A 322 -10.77 -21.99 10.80
C GLN A 322 -11.60 -22.57 11.95
N THR A 323 -11.29 -23.80 12.39
CA THR A 323 -11.94 -24.41 13.56
C THR A 323 -11.65 -23.61 14.82
N ARG A 324 -10.38 -23.25 15.07
CA ARG A 324 -9.99 -22.41 16.22
C ARG A 324 -10.70 -21.06 16.22
N LYS A 325 -10.79 -20.37 15.07
CA LYS A 325 -11.53 -19.10 14.95
C LYS A 325 -13.03 -19.29 15.19
N LYS A 326 -13.60 -20.43 14.77
CA LYS A 326 -15.01 -20.77 15.02
C LYS A 326 -15.25 -21.03 16.51
N GLU A 327 -14.41 -21.82 17.16
CA GLU A 327 -14.45 -22.10 18.60
C GLU A 327 -14.28 -20.83 19.42
N GLN A 328 -13.34 -19.95 19.07
CA GLN A 328 -13.16 -18.65 19.72
C GLN A 328 -14.40 -17.76 19.59
N ARG A 329 -15.06 -17.76 18.42
CA ARG A 329 -16.32 -17.03 18.22
C ARG A 329 -17.45 -17.61 19.06
N GLN A 330 -17.54 -18.94 19.16
CA GLN A 330 -18.53 -19.62 20.01
C GLN A 330 -18.31 -19.29 21.48
N GLN A 331 -17.09 -19.43 21.99
CA GLN A 331 -16.74 -19.07 23.38
C GLN A 331 -17.00 -17.58 23.67
N ALA A 332 -16.70 -16.69 22.72
CA ALA A 332 -16.99 -15.26 22.88
C ALA A 332 -18.50 -14.97 22.88
N GLN A 333 -19.28 -15.72 22.12
CA GLN A 333 -20.75 -15.63 22.11
C GLN A 333 -21.32 -16.18 23.43
N GLU A 334 -20.85 -17.32 23.92
CA GLU A 334 -21.23 -17.89 25.21
C GLU A 334 -20.94 -16.92 26.36
N LYS A 335 -19.75 -16.31 26.40
CA LYS A 335 -19.43 -15.28 27.41
C LYS A 335 -20.31 -14.03 27.31
N LYS A 336 -20.77 -13.67 26.11
CA LYS A 336 -21.72 -12.56 25.93
C LYS A 336 -23.11 -12.92 26.44
N ILE A 337 -23.56 -14.16 26.17
CA ILE A 337 -24.81 -14.69 26.69
C ILE A 337 -24.74 -14.75 28.22
N GLU A 338 -23.67 -15.29 28.80
CA GLU A 338 -23.48 -15.36 30.26
C GLU A 338 -23.50 -13.96 30.91
N ARG A 339 -22.85 -12.96 30.30
CA ARG A 339 -22.92 -11.56 30.78
C ARG A 339 -24.34 -11.01 30.72
N LEU A 340 -25.11 -11.38 29.70
CA LEU A 340 -26.49 -10.95 29.53
C LEU A 340 -27.42 -11.65 30.53
N GLU A 341 -27.25 -12.96 30.75
CA GLU A 341 -27.94 -13.72 31.80
C GLU A 341 -27.65 -13.12 33.19
N ARG A 342 -26.39 -12.76 33.50
CA ARG A 342 -26.05 -12.08 34.76
C ARG A 342 -26.76 -10.73 34.90
N LYS A 343 -26.88 -9.94 33.82
CA LYS A 343 -27.62 -8.67 33.83
C LYS A 343 -29.13 -8.89 34.01
N LEU A 344 -29.69 -9.93 33.38
CA LEU A 344 -31.10 -10.31 33.54
C LEU A 344 -31.40 -10.68 34.99
N ILE A 345 -30.56 -11.49 35.63
CA ILE A 345 -30.74 -11.86 37.04
C ILE A 345 -30.62 -10.65 37.98
N ALA A 346 -29.71 -9.70 37.68
CA ALA A 346 -29.47 -8.54 38.55
C ALA A 346 -30.54 -7.43 38.42
N PHE A 347 -30.92 -7.05 37.19
CA PHE A 347 -31.79 -5.89 36.95
C PHE A 347 -33.23 -6.29 36.55
N GLY A 348 -33.43 -7.50 36.03
CA GLY A 348 -34.70 -7.95 35.44
C GLY A 348 -34.86 -7.49 33.99
N TYR A 349 -35.68 -8.22 33.22
CA TYR A 349 -35.89 -7.96 31.80
C TYR A 349 -36.40 -6.52 31.51
N GLU A 350 -37.32 -6.04 32.34
CA GLU A 350 -37.98 -4.73 32.18
C GLU A 350 -37.05 -3.54 32.42
N ASN A 351 -35.98 -3.71 33.21
CA ASN A 351 -35.02 -2.65 33.53
C ASN A 351 -33.75 -2.70 32.68
N LEU A 352 -33.69 -3.59 31.68
CA LEU A 352 -32.58 -3.61 30.72
C LEU A 352 -32.70 -2.48 29.71
N GLN A 353 -31.55 -2.00 29.23
CA GLN A 353 -31.53 -1.07 28.09
C GLN A 353 -32.10 -1.75 26.83
N THR A 354 -32.77 -0.98 25.98
CA THR A 354 -33.45 -1.46 24.76
C THR A 354 -32.57 -2.34 23.87
N VAL A 355 -31.26 -2.05 23.80
CA VAL A 355 -30.29 -2.83 23.02
C VAL A 355 -30.03 -4.21 23.62
N ASP A 356 -30.03 -4.32 24.95
CA ASP A 356 -29.81 -5.59 25.65
C ASP A 356 -31.09 -6.43 25.69
N GLN A 357 -32.29 -5.84 25.69
CA GLN A 357 -33.57 -6.53 25.51
C GLN A 357 -33.66 -7.20 24.12
N MET A 358 -33.37 -6.45 23.05
CA MET A 358 -33.34 -7.01 21.69
C MET A 358 -32.31 -8.13 21.51
N ARG A 359 -31.21 -8.10 22.28
CA ARG A 359 -30.21 -9.17 22.29
C ARG A 359 -30.69 -10.38 23.07
N ALA A 360 -31.42 -10.18 24.16
CA ALA A 360 -32.03 -11.25 24.94
C ALA A 360 -33.01 -12.05 24.07
N ASP A 361 -33.95 -11.37 23.42
CA ASP A 361 -34.95 -11.99 22.53
C ASP A 361 -34.33 -12.74 21.35
N LYS A 362 -33.17 -12.26 20.87
CA LYS A 362 -32.48 -12.87 19.74
C LYS A 362 -31.58 -14.05 20.12
N TRP A 363 -31.02 -14.06 21.33
CA TRP A 363 -29.99 -15.04 21.72
C TRP A 363 -30.48 -16.08 22.72
N LEU A 364 -31.51 -15.77 23.51
CA LEU A 364 -32.08 -16.68 24.51
C LEU A 364 -33.44 -17.19 24.02
N LYS A 365 -33.74 -18.46 24.31
CA LYS A 365 -35.08 -19.00 24.08
C LYS A 365 -36.05 -18.44 25.15
N PRO A 366 -37.35 -18.30 24.85
CA PRO A 366 -38.34 -17.81 25.81
C PRO A 366 -38.37 -18.63 27.11
N GLU A 367 -38.26 -19.96 27.00
CA GLU A 367 -38.15 -20.89 28.16
C GLU A 367 -36.97 -20.53 29.09
N ARG A 368 -35.83 -20.12 28.49
CA ARG A 368 -34.63 -19.76 29.26
C ARG A 368 -34.75 -18.39 29.93
N LEU A 369 -35.55 -17.48 29.37
CA LEU A 369 -35.84 -16.18 29.97
C LEU A 369 -36.75 -16.33 31.20
N GLU A 370 -37.76 -17.20 31.11
CA GLU A 370 -38.64 -17.54 32.24
C GLU A 370 -37.86 -18.16 33.41
N GLU A 371 -36.97 -19.12 33.13
CA GLU A 371 -36.08 -19.72 34.14
C GLU A 371 -35.20 -18.68 34.85
N LEU A 372 -34.66 -17.70 34.11
CA LEU A 372 -33.80 -16.66 34.67
C LEU A 372 -34.59 -15.67 35.55
N GLU A 373 -35.85 -15.38 35.20
CA GLU A 373 -36.73 -14.56 36.03
C GLU A 373 -37.18 -15.30 37.30
N GLU A 374 -37.45 -16.62 37.23
CA GLU A 374 -37.71 -17.44 38.42
C GLU A 374 -36.51 -17.47 39.37
N ILE A 375 -35.28 -17.57 38.85
CA ILE A 375 -34.06 -17.52 39.65
C ILE A 375 -33.91 -16.16 40.34
N ARG A 376 -34.26 -15.07 39.65
CA ARG A 376 -34.27 -13.73 40.24
C ARG A 376 -35.31 -13.61 41.36
N GLN A 377 -36.53 -14.11 41.16
CA GLN A 377 -37.57 -14.10 42.18
C GLN A 377 -37.16 -14.91 43.42
N LYS A 378 -36.55 -16.08 43.22
CA LYS A 378 -35.98 -16.89 44.32
C LYS A 378 -34.89 -16.14 45.08
N ARG A 379 -33.96 -15.47 44.39
CA ARG A 379 -32.93 -14.63 45.04
C ARG A 379 -33.51 -13.44 45.80
N ALA A 380 -34.55 -12.79 45.27
CA ALA A 380 -35.21 -11.68 45.95
C ALA A 380 -35.96 -12.12 47.22
N VAL A 381 -36.49 -13.35 47.22
CA VAL A 381 -37.11 -13.98 48.41
C VAL A 381 -36.05 -14.39 49.42
N GLU A 382 -34.91 -14.93 48.98
CA GLU A 382 -33.77 -15.26 49.84
C GLU A 382 -33.12 -14.02 50.47
N GLU A 383 -32.94 -12.92 49.72
CA GLU A 383 -32.46 -11.63 50.26
C GLU A 383 -33.45 -11.02 51.27
N LYS A 384 -34.76 -11.15 51.04
CA LYS A 384 -35.77 -10.73 52.03
C LYS A 384 -35.78 -11.59 53.30
N ASN A 385 -35.38 -12.85 53.19
CA ASN A 385 -35.32 -13.80 54.30
C ASN A 385 -33.94 -13.85 54.97
N GLN A 386 -32.94 -13.09 54.48
CA GLN A 386 -31.70 -12.90 55.21
C GLN A 386 -31.95 -12.02 56.43
N PRO A 387 -31.58 -12.44 57.64
CA PRO A 387 -31.69 -11.60 58.81
C PRO A 387 -30.81 -10.37 58.62
N VAL A 388 -31.40 -9.18 58.67
CA VAL A 388 -30.67 -7.92 58.74
C VAL A 388 -29.78 -7.98 59.98
N GLN A 389 -28.48 -8.23 59.80
CA GLN A 389 -27.51 -7.98 60.87
C GLN A 389 -27.46 -6.47 61.07
N MET A 390 -28.18 -5.98 62.08
CA MET A 390 -27.97 -4.64 62.62
C MET A 390 -26.49 -4.51 62.98
N SER A 391 -25.81 -3.53 62.39
CA SER A 391 -24.47 -3.16 62.86
C SER A 391 -24.60 -2.45 64.22
N MET A 392 -23.61 -2.65 65.10
CA MET A 392 -23.50 -2.05 66.46
C MET A 392 -23.53 -0.50 66.50
N ALA A 393 -23.70 0.18 65.37
CA ALA A 393 -23.83 1.64 65.31
C ALA A 393 -25.28 2.13 65.52
N ASP A 394 -26.29 1.29 65.30
CA ASP A 394 -27.71 1.70 65.46
C ASP A 394 -28.23 1.58 66.90
N PHE A 395 -27.42 1.06 67.83
CA PHE A 395 -27.76 0.95 69.26
C PHE A 395 -27.36 2.17 70.11
N MET A 396 -26.72 3.18 69.52
CA MET A 396 -26.32 4.42 70.21
C MET A 396 -27.03 5.66 69.65
N LYS A 397 -28.36 5.73 69.82
CA LYS A 397 -29.10 7.00 69.88
C LYS A 397 -30.17 6.96 70.95
#